data_AF-A0AAN7RCA3-F1
#
_entry.id   AF-A0AAN7RCA3-F1
#
_cell.length_a   1.000
_cell.length_b   1.000
_cell.length_c   1.000
_cell.angle_alpha   90.00
_cell.angle_beta   90.00
_cell.angle_gamma   90.00
#
_symmetry.space_group_name_H-M   'P 1'
#
loop_
_entity.id
_entity.type
_entity.pdbx_description
1 polymer ?
#
loop_
_entity_poly.entity_id
_entity_poly.type
_entity_poly.pdbx_seq_one_letter_code
_entity_poly.pdbx_strand_id
1 'polypeptide(L)'
;MARVRLLISTLALLISPLMFCSGVETRTFTVVNKCNYMVWPGILSNAGEPALSTTGFALQKGQSRTISAPAGWGGRFWGRTHCTEDPTTGNFSCLTGDCSSSKLECSGGGAAPPATLAEFKLDGSGGLDFFDVSLVDGYNLPMLVVPQGGSGANCTSTGCVADLIVSCPSELRVTAEGEFGGRGVACQSACGAFQQPQYCCSGSYGSPDTCRPSQYSAAFKSACPRAYSYAYDDRTSTFTCASADFVITFCPSPRTSQKSASSDQTPAAATTAVAASTPASSEHINSTMVYEGVMDISGASVSAHLHVSSPYAITAFISLAVAISCLP
;
A
#
# COMPACT_ATOMS: atom_id res chain seq x y z
N MET A 1 58.24 -27.47 -18.65
CA MET A 1 56.80 -27.25 -18.94
C MET A 1 55.83 -27.80 -17.88
N ALA A 2 56.21 -28.76 -17.03
CA ALA A 2 55.31 -29.31 -15.99
C ALA A 2 55.10 -28.40 -14.75
N ARG A 3 56.09 -27.57 -14.36
CA ARG A 3 55.98 -26.69 -13.18
C ARG A 3 55.10 -25.45 -13.38
N VAL A 4 54.91 -25.02 -14.62
CA VAL A 4 54.03 -23.87 -14.96
C VAL A 4 52.55 -24.27 -14.91
N ARG A 5 52.23 -25.54 -15.19
CA ARG A 5 50.84 -26.05 -15.12
C ARG A 5 50.33 -26.21 -13.69
N LEU A 6 51.22 -26.46 -12.71
CA LEU A 6 50.85 -26.61 -11.31
C LEU A 6 50.51 -25.26 -10.65
N LEU A 7 51.23 -24.18 -11.00
CA LEU A 7 50.97 -22.82 -10.53
C LEU A 7 49.64 -22.26 -11.06
N ILE A 8 49.27 -22.60 -12.30
CA ILE A 8 47.98 -22.21 -12.89
C ILE A 8 46.82 -22.96 -12.22
N SER A 9 47.03 -24.22 -11.83
CA SER A 9 46.03 -25.02 -11.11
C SER A 9 45.80 -24.56 -9.66
N THR A 10 46.82 -24.03 -8.99
CA THR A 10 46.68 -23.47 -7.62
C THR A 10 46.12 -22.05 -7.62
N LEU A 11 46.37 -21.27 -8.67
CA LEU A 11 45.84 -19.90 -8.79
C LEU A 11 44.35 -19.89 -9.21
N ALA A 12 43.90 -20.92 -9.93
CA ALA A 12 42.48 -21.10 -10.27
C ALA A 12 41.60 -21.52 -9.08
N LEU A 13 42.19 -22.00 -7.97
CA LEU A 13 41.46 -22.36 -6.75
C LEU A 13 41.27 -21.18 -5.78
N LEU A 14 41.92 -20.04 -6.03
CA LEU A 14 41.85 -18.82 -5.20
C LEU A 14 40.87 -17.78 -5.73
N ILE A 15 40.29 -17.98 -6.92
CA ILE A 15 39.17 -17.19 -7.41
C ILE A 15 37.89 -17.94 -7.01
N SER A 16 37.66 -18.03 -5.71
CA SER A 16 36.32 -18.30 -5.21
C SER A 16 35.47 -17.11 -5.68
N PRO A 17 34.41 -17.30 -6.49
CA PRO A 17 33.52 -16.18 -6.76
C PRO A 17 32.97 -15.78 -5.40
N LEU A 18 33.29 -14.57 -4.93
CA LEU A 18 32.44 -13.90 -3.96
C LEU A 18 31.08 -13.80 -4.65
N MET A 19 30.26 -14.85 -4.52
CA MET A 19 28.84 -14.76 -4.78
C MET A 19 28.32 -13.86 -3.68
N PHE A 20 28.18 -12.58 -4.03
CA PHE A 20 27.33 -11.68 -3.27
C PHE A 20 25.94 -12.33 -3.33
N CYS A 21 25.53 -13.06 -2.27
CA CYS A 21 24.12 -13.32 -2.05
C CYS A 21 23.52 -11.91 -1.92
N SER A 22 22.89 -11.39 -2.97
CA SER A 22 22.01 -10.23 -2.85
C SER A 22 20.98 -10.66 -1.82
N GLY A 23 21.07 -10.13 -0.59
CA GLY A 23 20.06 -10.39 0.42
C GLY A 23 18.71 -10.04 -0.19
N VAL A 24 17.76 -10.97 -0.16
CA VAL A 24 16.37 -10.61 -0.48
C VAL A 24 15.92 -9.66 0.61
N GLU A 25 15.94 -8.37 0.28
CA GLU A 25 15.50 -7.30 1.16
C GLU A 25 13.98 -7.42 1.31
N THR A 26 13.55 -8.14 2.35
CA THR A 26 12.13 -8.22 2.71
C THR A 26 11.74 -6.97 3.48
N ARG A 27 10.49 -6.52 3.31
CA ARG A 27 9.91 -5.42 4.08
C ARG A 27 8.91 -5.97 5.07
N THR A 28 8.86 -5.35 6.23
CA THR A 28 7.97 -5.76 7.31
C THR A 28 6.87 -4.73 7.52
N PHE A 29 5.62 -5.19 7.47
CA PHE A 29 4.43 -4.42 7.80
C PHE A 29 3.94 -4.82 9.18
N THR A 30 3.91 -3.89 10.12
CA THR A 30 3.25 -4.08 11.42
C THR A 30 1.90 -3.38 11.41
N VAL A 31 0.84 -4.17 11.35
CA VAL A 31 -0.56 -3.69 11.33
C VAL A 31 -1.07 -3.64 12.76
N VAL A 32 -1.52 -2.46 13.22
CA VAL A 32 -1.90 -2.17 14.60
C VAL A 32 -3.34 -1.67 14.66
N ASN A 33 -4.16 -2.25 15.53
CA ASN A 33 -5.50 -1.74 15.82
C ASN A 33 -5.48 -0.90 17.11
N LYS A 34 -5.69 0.42 17.00
CA LYS A 34 -5.91 1.31 18.16
C LYS A 34 -7.36 1.76 18.31
N CYS A 35 -8.26 1.27 17.47
CA CYS A 35 -9.69 1.53 17.60
C CYS A 35 -10.22 0.93 18.91
N ASN A 36 -11.34 1.45 19.40
CA ASN A 36 -12.03 0.90 20.57
C ASN A 36 -12.91 -0.33 20.25
N TYR A 37 -12.83 -0.83 19.01
CA TYR A 37 -13.54 -1.99 18.49
C TYR A 37 -12.58 -2.90 17.71
N MET A 38 -13.02 -4.13 17.43
CA MET A 38 -12.28 -5.07 16.57
C MET A 38 -12.28 -4.57 15.11
N VAL A 39 -11.13 -4.67 14.46
CA VAL A 39 -10.97 -4.42 13.02
C VAL A 39 -10.51 -5.73 12.39
N TRP A 40 -10.96 -5.99 11.17
CA TRP A 40 -10.52 -7.15 10.39
C TRP A 40 -9.72 -6.69 9.18
N PRO A 41 -8.38 -6.59 9.28
CA PRO A 41 -7.59 -6.14 8.15
C PRO A 41 -7.77 -7.06 6.95
N GLY A 42 -7.76 -6.46 5.76
CA GLY A 42 -7.68 -7.15 4.48
C GLY A 42 -6.41 -6.75 3.75
N ILE A 43 -5.88 -7.66 2.93
CA ILE A 43 -4.67 -7.46 2.14
C ILE A 43 -4.92 -7.99 0.74
N LEU A 44 -4.53 -7.18 -0.24
CA LEU A 44 -4.56 -7.55 -1.64
C LEU A 44 -3.21 -7.24 -2.28
N SER A 45 -2.52 -8.27 -2.76
CA SER A 45 -1.38 -8.12 -3.65
C SER A 45 -1.85 -7.67 -5.03
N ASN A 46 -1.06 -6.85 -5.72
CA ASN A 46 -1.35 -6.42 -7.08
C ASN A 46 -1.28 -7.59 -8.08
N ALA A 47 -1.83 -7.38 -9.27
CA ALA A 47 -1.76 -8.39 -10.33
C ALA A 47 -0.29 -8.74 -10.64
N GLY A 48 0.01 -10.05 -10.64
CA GLY A 48 1.37 -10.57 -10.86
C GLY A 48 2.26 -10.60 -9.61
N GLU A 49 1.84 -9.99 -8.50
CA GLU A 49 2.57 -10.05 -7.22
C GLU A 49 2.12 -11.28 -6.41
N PRO A 50 3.02 -11.93 -5.66
CA PRO A 50 2.66 -13.07 -4.84
C PRO A 50 1.72 -12.67 -3.70
N ALA A 51 0.79 -13.55 -3.33
CA ALA A 51 0.02 -13.40 -2.11
C ALA A 51 0.95 -13.43 -0.88
N LEU A 52 0.67 -12.59 0.11
CA LEU A 52 1.38 -12.62 1.39
C LEU A 52 0.92 -13.82 2.24
N SER A 53 1.51 -14.01 3.41
CA SER A 53 1.21 -15.13 4.31
C SER A 53 -0.25 -15.17 4.82
N THR A 54 -0.99 -14.07 4.65
CA THR A 54 -2.43 -13.93 4.90
C THR A 54 -2.97 -12.81 4.03
N THR A 55 -4.24 -12.91 3.66
CA THR A 55 -5.04 -11.91 2.94
C THR A 55 -6.14 -11.30 3.81
N GLY A 56 -6.36 -11.82 5.02
CA GLY A 56 -7.30 -11.24 5.97
C GLY A 56 -7.24 -11.88 7.35
N PHE A 57 -7.37 -11.06 8.40
CA PHE A 57 -7.30 -11.51 9.78
C PHE A 57 -8.07 -10.59 10.73
N ALA A 58 -8.15 -10.94 12.01
CA ALA A 58 -8.79 -10.12 13.05
C ALA A 58 -7.76 -9.49 13.98
N LEU A 59 -8.00 -8.24 14.39
CA LEU A 59 -7.23 -7.55 15.42
C LEU A 59 -8.19 -6.97 16.46
N GLN A 60 -8.09 -7.43 17.70
CA GLN A 60 -8.73 -6.77 18.85
C GLN A 60 -8.08 -5.40 19.12
N LYS A 61 -8.75 -4.58 19.94
CA LYS A 61 -8.18 -3.33 20.44
C LYS A 61 -6.78 -3.56 21.04
N GLY A 62 -5.82 -2.78 20.58
CA GLY A 62 -4.43 -2.80 21.05
C GLY A 62 -3.59 -3.94 20.47
N GLN A 63 -4.17 -4.86 19.70
CA GLN A 63 -3.40 -5.93 19.05
C GLN A 63 -2.69 -5.42 17.80
N SER A 64 -1.61 -6.12 17.47
CA SER A 64 -0.87 -5.95 16.24
C SER A 64 -0.52 -7.28 15.61
N ARG A 65 -0.33 -7.29 14.29
CA ARG A 65 0.22 -8.43 13.55
C ARG A 65 1.28 -7.94 12.58
N THR A 66 2.37 -8.69 12.51
CA THR A 66 3.49 -8.42 11.62
C THR A 66 3.42 -9.33 10.40
N ILE A 67 3.68 -8.77 9.21
CA ILE A 67 3.59 -9.45 7.92
C ILE A 67 4.81 -9.05 7.10
N SER A 68 5.50 -10.04 6.56
CA SER A 68 6.64 -9.81 5.67
C SER A 68 6.17 -9.83 4.21
N ALA A 69 6.68 -8.91 3.41
CA ALA A 69 6.53 -8.89 1.97
C ALA A 69 7.89 -9.06 1.28
N PRO A 70 7.91 -9.77 0.13
CA PRO A 70 9.13 -9.88 -0.66
C PRO A 70 9.54 -8.54 -1.26
N ALA A 71 10.81 -8.45 -1.65
CA ALA A 71 11.34 -7.33 -2.42
C ALA A 71 10.48 -7.08 -3.67
N GLY A 72 10.26 -5.81 -4.01
CA GLY A 72 9.46 -5.40 -5.16
C GLY A 72 7.95 -5.53 -5.00
N TRP A 73 7.43 -6.07 -3.89
CA TRP A 73 5.99 -6.33 -3.73
C TRP A 73 5.16 -5.04 -3.85
N GLY A 74 4.04 -5.14 -4.56
CA GLY A 74 3.03 -4.10 -4.64
C GLY A 74 1.68 -4.61 -4.15
N GLY A 75 0.95 -3.78 -3.43
CA GLY A 75 -0.36 -4.15 -2.91
C GLY A 75 -0.93 -3.11 -1.96
N ARG A 76 -2.01 -3.51 -1.29
CA ARG A 76 -2.79 -2.63 -0.41
C ARG A 76 -3.33 -3.33 0.82
N PHE A 77 -3.50 -2.53 1.86
CA PHE A 77 -4.09 -2.90 3.14
C PHE A 77 -5.31 -2.02 3.43
N TRP A 78 -6.32 -2.58 4.07
CA TRP A 78 -7.47 -1.82 4.57
C TRP A 78 -8.03 -2.45 5.84
N GLY A 79 -8.90 -1.72 6.54
CA GLY A 79 -9.63 -2.22 7.70
C GLY A 79 -11.08 -2.51 7.34
N ARG A 80 -11.56 -3.73 7.61
CA ARG A 80 -12.99 -4.05 7.61
C ARG A 80 -13.58 -3.77 8.99
N THR A 81 -14.82 -3.29 9.01
CA THR A 81 -15.53 -2.98 10.27
C THR A 81 -16.91 -3.61 10.28
N HIS A 82 -17.42 -3.81 11.50
CA HIS A 82 -18.75 -4.37 11.76
C HIS A 82 -18.97 -5.69 11.02
N CYS A 83 -18.01 -6.61 11.17
CA CYS A 83 -18.06 -7.91 10.56
C CYS A 83 -18.80 -8.92 11.43
N THR A 84 -19.52 -9.83 10.78
CA THR A 84 -20.26 -10.92 11.40
C THR A 84 -19.99 -12.21 10.66
N GLU A 85 -20.00 -13.32 11.40
CA GLU A 85 -20.04 -14.66 10.83
C GLU A 85 -21.40 -15.27 11.12
N ASP A 86 -22.13 -15.64 10.07
CA ASP A 86 -23.39 -16.36 10.22
C ASP A 86 -23.11 -17.75 10.82
N PRO A 87 -23.65 -18.07 12.02
CA PRO A 87 -23.37 -19.33 12.71
C PRO A 87 -23.94 -20.56 11.99
N THR A 88 -24.89 -20.38 11.07
CA THR A 88 -25.52 -21.46 10.30
C THR A 88 -24.75 -21.75 9.03
N THR A 89 -24.36 -20.71 8.29
CA THR A 89 -23.73 -20.85 6.97
C THR A 89 -22.20 -20.74 7.02
N GLY A 90 -21.63 -20.20 8.11
CA GLY A 90 -20.21 -19.85 8.20
C GLY A 90 -19.82 -18.76 7.21
N ASN A 91 -20.79 -17.95 6.78
CA ASN A 91 -20.57 -16.82 5.87
C ASN A 91 -20.07 -15.63 6.68
N PHE A 92 -18.86 -15.17 6.36
CA PHE A 92 -18.27 -13.99 6.95
C PHE A 92 -18.49 -12.79 6.03
N SER A 93 -19.09 -11.72 6.57
CA SER A 93 -19.33 -10.47 5.85
C SER A 93 -19.12 -9.26 6.75
N CYS A 94 -18.79 -8.13 6.15
CA CYS A 94 -18.56 -6.85 6.84
C CYS A 94 -19.44 -5.74 6.27
N LEU A 95 -19.78 -4.77 7.12
CA LEU A 95 -20.57 -3.61 6.68
C LEU A 95 -19.74 -2.64 5.82
N THR A 96 -18.46 -2.48 6.13
CA THR A 96 -17.55 -1.58 5.39
C THR A 96 -16.28 -2.31 5.00
N GLY A 97 -15.80 -2.08 3.78
CA GLY A 97 -14.55 -2.65 3.28
C GLY A 97 -14.59 -4.17 3.05
N ASP A 98 -15.77 -4.79 3.05
CA ASP A 98 -15.94 -6.22 2.80
C ASP A 98 -15.24 -6.63 1.50
N CYS A 99 -14.66 -7.84 1.47
CA CYS A 99 -13.95 -8.32 0.28
C CYS A 99 -14.69 -9.43 -0.47
N SER A 100 -15.93 -9.69 -0.09
CA SER A 100 -16.89 -10.56 -0.78
C SER A 100 -16.37 -11.98 -1.03
N SER A 101 -15.42 -12.45 -0.21
CA SER A 101 -14.93 -13.83 -0.22
C SER A 101 -15.81 -14.78 0.61
N SER A 102 -16.81 -14.25 1.34
CA SER A 102 -17.59 -14.97 2.35
C SER A 102 -16.74 -15.57 3.48
N LYS A 103 -15.47 -15.15 3.61
CA LYS A 103 -14.48 -15.69 4.54
C LYS A 103 -13.65 -14.58 5.16
N LEU A 104 -13.00 -14.89 6.27
CA LEU A 104 -12.06 -13.98 6.92
C LEU A 104 -10.90 -13.59 5.99
N GLU A 105 -10.37 -14.57 5.26
CA GLU A 105 -9.34 -14.39 4.23
C GLU A 105 -9.97 -13.80 2.96
N CYS A 106 -9.40 -12.72 2.43
CA CYS A 106 -9.95 -12.05 1.24
C CYS A 106 -9.63 -12.77 -0.07
N SER A 107 -8.61 -13.62 -0.10
CA SER A 107 -8.35 -14.57 -1.21
C SER A 107 -8.31 -13.92 -2.60
N GLY A 108 -7.73 -12.71 -2.69
CA GLY A 108 -7.66 -11.92 -3.93
C GLY A 108 -8.82 -10.93 -4.13
N GLY A 109 -9.86 -10.98 -3.29
CA GLY A 109 -10.90 -9.96 -3.25
C GLY A 109 -10.39 -8.62 -2.73
N GLY A 110 -10.73 -7.53 -3.42
CA GLY A 110 -10.46 -6.16 -2.97
C GLY A 110 -11.54 -5.64 -2.02
N ALA A 111 -11.25 -4.55 -1.31
CA ALA A 111 -12.23 -3.88 -0.48
C ALA A 111 -13.40 -3.34 -1.33
N ALA A 112 -14.63 -3.64 -0.94
CA ALA A 112 -15.81 -2.94 -1.43
C ALA A 112 -15.83 -1.51 -0.88
N PRO A 113 -15.83 -0.47 -1.74
CA PRO A 113 -15.90 0.92 -1.30
C PRO A 113 -17.22 1.22 -0.53
N PRO A 114 -17.19 2.09 0.49
CA PRO A 114 -16.07 2.95 0.86
C PRO A 114 -15.05 2.28 1.78
N ALA A 115 -13.76 2.49 1.49
CA ALA A 115 -12.66 1.98 2.32
C ALA A 115 -11.44 2.90 2.26
N THR A 116 -10.86 3.22 3.42
CA THR A 116 -9.54 3.87 3.49
C THR A 116 -8.47 2.83 3.19
N LEU A 117 -7.58 3.12 2.24
CA LEU A 117 -6.53 2.21 1.78
C LEU A 117 -5.16 2.70 2.21
N ALA A 118 -4.25 1.78 2.56
CA ALA A 118 -2.81 2.01 2.56
C ALA A 118 -2.21 1.25 1.39
N GLU A 119 -1.53 1.95 0.49
CA GLU A 119 -1.06 1.42 -0.79
C GLU A 119 0.47 1.47 -0.83
N PHE A 120 1.08 0.45 -1.44
CA PHE A 120 2.53 0.27 -1.47
C PHE A 120 3.00 -0.25 -2.82
N LYS A 121 4.16 0.24 -3.26
CA LYS A 121 5.03 -0.41 -4.25
C LYS A 121 6.47 -0.35 -3.76
N LEU A 122 6.97 -1.49 -3.33
CA LEU A 122 8.32 -1.64 -2.81
C LEU A 122 9.33 -1.71 -3.94
N ASP A 123 10.55 -1.26 -3.67
CA ASP A 123 11.69 -1.27 -4.59
C ASP A 123 11.32 -0.79 -6.01
N GLY A 124 10.53 0.29 -6.08
CA GLY A 124 10.05 0.90 -7.31
C GLY A 124 11.15 1.69 -8.03
N SER A 125 10.74 2.78 -8.70
CA SER A 125 11.68 3.63 -9.43
C SER A 125 12.81 4.14 -8.52
N GLY A 126 14.05 3.96 -8.96
CA GLY A 126 15.23 4.34 -8.19
C GLY A 126 15.51 3.48 -6.95
N GLY A 127 14.85 2.32 -6.81
CA GLY A 127 14.96 1.47 -5.62
C GLY A 127 14.25 2.05 -4.40
N LEU A 128 13.30 2.97 -4.62
CA LEU A 128 12.50 3.58 -3.56
C LEU A 128 11.19 2.83 -3.37
N ASP A 129 10.77 2.70 -2.11
CA ASP A 129 9.43 2.29 -1.74
C ASP A 129 8.49 3.49 -1.93
N PHE A 130 7.42 3.29 -2.69
CA PHE A 130 6.33 4.26 -2.87
C PHE A 130 5.16 3.84 -1.98
N PHE A 131 4.62 4.77 -1.22
CA PHE A 131 3.51 4.46 -0.32
C PHE A 131 2.63 5.68 -0.06
N ASP A 132 1.37 5.40 0.27
CA ASP A 132 0.38 6.42 0.58
C ASP A 132 -0.78 5.85 1.41
N VAL A 133 -1.61 6.77 1.91
CA VAL A 133 -2.97 6.46 2.34
C VAL A 133 -3.92 7.14 1.39
N SER A 134 -4.93 6.41 0.92
CA SER A 134 -5.83 6.83 -0.13
C SER A 134 -7.29 6.82 0.31
N LEU A 135 -7.98 7.90 -0.05
CA LEU A 135 -9.42 8.11 0.12
C LEU A 135 -10.15 8.15 -1.23
N VAL A 136 -9.49 7.74 -2.30
CA VAL A 136 -10.06 7.66 -3.66
C VAL A 136 -11.28 6.73 -3.66
N ASP A 137 -11.18 5.62 -2.92
CA ASP A 137 -12.25 4.66 -2.69
C ASP A 137 -13.07 4.99 -1.43
N GLY A 138 -13.03 6.24 -0.95
CA GLY A 138 -13.78 6.70 0.21
C GLY A 138 -13.09 6.47 1.55
N TYR A 139 -13.88 6.58 2.62
CA TYR A 139 -13.39 6.54 4.00
C TYR A 139 -14.31 5.71 4.88
N ASN A 140 -13.75 4.81 5.69
CA ASN A 140 -14.51 4.07 6.69
C ASN A 140 -13.87 4.12 8.09
N LEU A 141 -12.55 4.23 8.21
CA LEU A 141 -11.89 4.44 9.50
C LEU A 141 -10.55 5.19 9.36
N PRO A 142 -10.07 5.87 10.41
CA PRO A 142 -8.84 6.62 10.33
C PRO A 142 -7.63 5.69 10.24
N MET A 143 -6.64 6.08 9.45
CA MET A 143 -5.46 5.27 9.14
C MET A 143 -4.21 6.13 9.08
N LEU A 144 -3.09 5.61 9.59
CA LEU A 144 -1.76 6.23 9.49
C LEU A 144 -0.73 5.17 9.13
N VAL A 145 0.09 5.46 8.13
CA VAL A 145 1.27 4.68 7.75
C VAL A 145 2.50 5.45 8.18
N VAL A 146 3.39 4.80 8.94
CA VAL A 146 4.65 5.40 9.42
C VAL A 146 5.81 4.50 9.00
N PRO A 147 6.73 4.97 8.14
CA PRO A 147 7.96 4.24 7.86
C PRO A 147 8.79 4.10 9.15
N GLN A 148 9.42 2.95 9.32
CA GLN A 148 10.30 2.60 10.42
C GLN A 148 11.71 2.45 9.87
N GLY A 149 12.60 3.35 10.28
CA GLY A 149 13.90 3.47 9.64
C GLY A 149 13.76 3.97 8.20
N GLY A 150 14.72 3.58 7.37
CA GLY A 150 14.85 4.05 6.01
C GLY A 150 15.30 5.51 5.89
N SER A 151 15.46 5.97 4.66
CA SER A 151 15.92 7.33 4.36
C SER A 151 15.28 7.89 3.10
N GLY A 152 15.33 9.21 2.94
CA GLY A 152 14.77 9.91 1.78
C GLY A 152 14.06 11.19 2.19
N ALA A 153 13.98 12.15 1.25
CA ALA A 153 13.43 13.47 1.53
C ALA A 153 11.95 13.45 1.95
N ASN A 154 11.18 12.46 1.48
CA ASN A 154 9.76 12.30 1.81
C ASN A 154 9.47 11.01 2.59
N CYS A 155 10.47 10.47 3.30
CA CYS A 155 10.31 9.29 4.15
C CYS A 155 9.62 9.69 5.47
N THR A 156 8.34 10.04 5.39
CA THR A 156 7.54 10.56 6.50
C THR A 156 6.17 9.91 6.53
N SER A 157 5.39 10.13 7.59
CA SER A 157 4.13 9.42 7.80
C SER A 157 2.99 9.92 6.89
N THR A 158 2.20 9.05 6.30
CA THR A 158 1.04 9.41 5.44
C THR A 158 -0.24 8.87 6.04
N GLY A 159 -1.37 9.56 5.86
CA GLY A 159 -2.59 9.15 6.55
C GLY A 159 -3.72 10.17 6.66
N CYS A 160 -4.84 9.66 7.13
CA CYS A 160 -6.04 10.39 7.48
C CYS A 160 -6.41 10.08 8.93
N VAL A 161 -6.07 10.99 9.85
CA VAL A 161 -6.31 10.84 11.30
C VAL A 161 -7.63 11.48 11.75
N ALA A 162 -8.23 12.32 10.89
CA ALA A 162 -9.50 12.96 11.16
C ALA A 162 -10.65 11.97 10.98
N ASP A 163 -11.72 12.12 11.77
CA ASP A 163 -12.93 11.34 11.61
C ASP A 163 -13.83 11.96 10.53
N LEU A 164 -13.67 11.47 9.30
CA LEU A 164 -14.43 11.94 8.15
C LEU A 164 -15.91 11.51 8.16
N ILE A 165 -16.33 10.55 9.00
CA ILE A 165 -17.74 10.17 9.10
C ILE A 165 -18.57 11.34 9.65
N VAL A 166 -18.02 12.08 10.62
CA VAL A 166 -18.70 13.21 11.27
C VAL A 166 -18.87 14.39 10.31
N SER A 167 -17.88 14.67 9.48
CA SER A 167 -17.89 15.77 8.51
C SER A 167 -18.31 15.34 7.10
N CYS A 168 -18.74 14.09 6.92
CA CYS A 168 -19.10 13.56 5.60
C CYS A 168 -20.31 14.33 5.04
N PRO A 169 -20.23 14.89 3.81
CA PRO A 169 -21.40 15.47 3.14
C PRO A 169 -22.55 14.47 3.07
N SER A 170 -23.79 14.96 3.19
CA SER A 170 -24.98 14.11 3.27
C SER A 170 -25.12 13.13 2.09
N GLU A 171 -24.81 13.62 0.90
CA GLU A 171 -24.86 12.93 -0.38
C GLU A 171 -23.77 11.88 -0.55
N LEU A 172 -22.75 11.88 0.31
CA LEU A 172 -21.68 10.88 0.35
C LEU A 172 -21.81 9.94 1.54
N ARG A 173 -22.75 10.19 2.47
CA ARG A 173 -22.81 9.48 3.74
C ARG A 173 -23.41 8.09 3.57
N VAL A 174 -22.69 7.07 4.04
CA VAL A 174 -23.21 5.71 4.18
C VAL A 174 -23.77 5.58 5.58
N THR A 175 -25.04 5.19 5.68
CA THR A 175 -25.73 4.95 6.95
C THR A 175 -26.07 3.48 7.09
N ALA A 176 -26.21 3.02 8.33
CA ALA A 176 -26.63 1.66 8.61
C ALA A 176 -27.73 1.64 9.66
N GLU A 177 -28.68 0.73 9.46
CA GLU A 177 -29.76 0.46 10.41
C GLU A 177 -29.32 -0.58 11.46
N GLY A 178 -30.22 -0.92 12.38
CA GLY A 178 -29.94 -1.86 13.46
C GLY A 178 -29.16 -1.20 14.60
N GLU A 179 -28.02 -1.75 15.00
CA GLU A 179 -27.23 -1.25 16.14
C GLU A 179 -26.75 0.21 15.95
N PHE A 180 -26.66 0.67 14.70
CA PHE A 180 -26.23 2.02 14.35
C PHE A 180 -27.38 3.03 14.34
N GLY A 181 -28.65 2.59 14.30
CA GLY A 181 -29.83 3.46 14.34
C GLY A 181 -29.83 4.58 13.29
N GLY A 182 -29.41 4.27 12.07
CA GLY A 182 -29.32 5.23 10.96
C GLY A 182 -28.10 6.16 11.01
N ARG A 183 -27.14 5.92 11.91
CA ARG A 183 -25.90 6.73 11.99
C ARG A 183 -24.98 6.43 10.81
N GLY A 184 -24.13 7.42 10.49
CA GLY A 184 -23.08 7.28 9.50
C GLY A 184 -22.05 6.24 9.93
N VAL A 185 -21.69 5.33 9.03
CA VAL A 185 -20.69 4.28 9.24
C VAL A 185 -19.48 4.40 8.32
N ALA A 186 -19.64 5.14 7.21
CA ALA A 186 -18.58 5.44 6.26
C ALA A 186 -18.95 6.66 5.40
N CYS A 187 -18.01 7.13 4.60
CA CYS A 187 -18.16 8.23 3.65
C CYS A 187 -17.67 7.80 2.27
N GLN A 188 -18.55 7.81 1.28
CA GLN A 188 -18.19 7.57 -0.12
C GLN A 188 -17.27 8.67 -0.63
N SER A 189 -16.40 8.33 -1.58
CA SER A 189 -15.82 9.35 -2.45
C SER A 189 -16.87 9.83 -3.46
N ALA A 190 -16.62 10.96 -4.12
CA ALA A 190 -17.50 11.43 -5.19
C ALA A 190 -17.58 10.45 -6.37
N CYS A 191 -16.49 9.72 -6.67
CA CYS A 191 -16.54 8.67 -7.67
C CYS A 191 -17.48 7.53 -7.24
N GLY A 192 -17.32 7.03 -6.01
CA GLY A 192 -18.16 5.96 -5.47
C GLY A 192 -19.65 6.33 -5.39
N ALA A 193 -19.96 7.59 -5.08
CA ALA A 193 -21.34 8.06 -4.95
C ALA A 193 -22.03 8.38 -6.29
N PHE A 194 -21.31 9.04 -7.22
CA PHE A 194 -21.93 9.59 -8.43
C PHE A 194 -21.58 8.85 -9.71
N GLN A 195 -20.49 8.08 -9.73
CA GLN A 195 -19.99 7.34 -10.89
C GLN A 195 -19.81 8.21 -12.15
N GLN A 196 -19.51 9.50 -11.98
CA GLN A 196 -19.33 10.43 -13.10
C GLN A 196 -17.85 10.51 -13.50
N PRO A 197 -17.53 10.59 -14.81
CA PRO A 197 -16.15 10.57 -15.30
C PRO A 197 -15.22 11.61 -14.68
N GLN A 198 -15.72 12.81 -14.38
CA GLN A 198 -14.93 13.87 -13.76
C GLN A 198 -14.58 13.62 -12.28
N TYR A 199 -15.31 12.75 -11.59
CA TYR A 199 -14.98 12.34 -10.22
C TYR A 199 -14.14 11.07 -10.19
N CYS A 200 -14.35 10.18 -11.16
CA CYS A 200 -13.63 8.92 -11.30
C CYS A 200 -12.35 9.05 -12.14
N CYS A 201 -12.06 10.23 -12.68
CA CYS A 201 -10.94 10.48 -13.58
C CYS A 201 -10.87 9.47 -14.74
N SER A 202 -11.99 9.28 -15.43
CA SER A 202 -12.11 8.31 -16.53
C SER A 202 -12.53 8.98 -17.84
N GLY A 203 -12.36 8.28 -18.96
CA GLY A 203 -12.71 8.80 -20.29
C GLY A 203 -11.98 10.11 -20.61
N SER A 204 -12.72 11.18 -20.89
CA SER A 204 -12.15 12.51 -21.16
C SER A 204 -11.41 13.11 -19.97
N TYR A 205 -11.62 12.59 -18.76
CA TYR A 205 -10.96 13.00 -17.53
C TYR A 205 -9.84 12.03 -17.12
N GLY A 206 -9.40 11.14 -18.01
CA GLY A 206 -8.37 10.12 -17.75
C GLY A 206 -6.93 10.64 -17.73
N SER A 207 -6.70 11.93 -17.46
CA SER A 207 -5.36 12.46 -17.26
C SER A 207 -5.32 13.52 -16.16
N PRO A 208 -4.13 13.76 -15.55
CA PRO A 208 -3.96 14.81 -14.55
C PRO A 208 -4.33 16.22 -15.06
N ASP A 209 -4.22 16.45 -16.36
CA ASP A 209 -4.53 17.75 -16.98
C ASP A 209 -6.03 18.00 -17.09
N THR A 210 -6.83 16.92 -17.24
CA THR A 210 -8.27 17.01 -17.46
C THR A 210 -9.08 16.70 -16.19
N CYS A 211 -8.61 15.83 -15.30
CA CYS A 211 -9.26 15.60 -14.00
C CYS A 211 -8.79 16.60 -12.94
N ARG A 212 -9.67 17.49 -12.52
CA ARG A 212 -9.38 18.52 -11.52
C ARG A 212 -9.99 18.16 -10.17
N PRO A 213 -9.41 18.65 -9.05
CA PRO A 213 -10.04 18.51 -7.74
C PRO A 213 -11.48 19.04 -7.75
N SER A 214 -12.40 18.29 -7.15
CA SER A 214 -13.79 18.70 -6.94
C SER A 214 -13.97 19.30 -5.54
N GLN A 215 -15.15 19.85 -5.27
CA GLN A 215 -15.51 20.28 -3.91
C GLN A 215 -15.44 19.13 -2.89
N TYR A 216 -15.73 17.89 -3.33
CA TYR A 216 -15.71 16.70 -2.48
C TYR A 216 -14.28 16.25 -2.16
N SER A 217 -13.41 16.14 -3.18
CA SER A 217 -12.02 15.79 -2.94
C SER A 217 -11.28 16.88 -2.18
N ALA A 218 -11.60 18.16 -2.42
CA ALA A 218 -11.08 19.27 -1.63
C ALA A 218 -11.49 19.17 -0.14
N ALA A 219 -12.72 18.75 0.16
CA ALA A 219 -13.16 18.53 1.55
C ALA A 219 -12.37 17.41 2.23
N PHE A 220 -12.16 16.28 1.54
CA PHE A 220 -11.34 15.18 2.04
C PHE A 220 -9.89 15.62 2.26
N LYS A 221 -9.33 16.38 1.31
CA LYS A 221 -7.97 16.89 1.39
C LYS A 221 -7.79 17.87 2.54
N SER A 222 -8.77 18.74 2.79
CA SER A 222 -8.73 19.68 3.90
C SER A 222 -8.70 18.98 5.26
N ALA A 223 -9.41 17.86 5.40
CA ALA A 223 -9.39 17.06 6.63
C ALA A 223 -8.12 16.21 6.74
N CYS A 224 -7.63 15.69 5.61
CA CYS A 224 -6.54 14.74 5.54
C CYS A 224 -5.52 15.18 4.47
N PRO A 225 -4.69 16.21 4.78
CA PRO A 225 -3.80 16.83 3.80
C PRO A 225 -2.64 15.93 3.34
N ARG A 226 -2.40 14.84 4.07
CA ARG A 226 -1.35 13.84 3.80
C ARG A 226 -1.95 12.52 3.32
N ALA A 227 -3.13 12.55 2.71
CA ALA A 227 -3.74 11.39 2.05
C ALA A 227 -4.16 11.78 0.62
N TYR A 228 -4.25 10.79 -0.28
CA TYR A 228 -4.88 10.99 -1.58
C TYR A 228 -6.36 11.27 -1.40
N SER A 229 -6.83 12.34 -2.04
CA SER A 229 -8.23 12.75 -2.02
C SER A 229 -8.99 12.45 -3.31
N TYR A 230 -8.26 12.23 -4.41
CA TYR A 230 -8.75 11.81 -5.73
C TYR A 230 -7.58 11.21 -6.54
N ALA A 231 -7.85 10.62 -7.71
CA ALA A 231 -6.91 9.76 -8.42
C ALA A 231 -5.58 10.42 -8.84
N TYR A 232 -5.54 11.75 -9.07
CA TYR A 232 -4.31 12.46 -9.50
C TYR A 232 -3.80 13.46 -8.46
N ASP A 233 -3.97 13.16 -7.16
CA ASP A 233 -3.46 13.95 -6.03
C ASP A 233 -1.97 13.65 -5.70
N ASP A 234 -1.15 13.33 -6.71
CA ASP A 234 0.21 12.81 -6.50
C ASP A 234 1.13 13.77 -5.73
N ARG A 235 1.07 15.06 -6.11
CA ARG A 235 2.03 16.09 -5.67
C ARG A 235 2.17 16.21 -4.15
N THR A 236 1.10 15.91 -3.41
CA THR A 236 1.08 16.06 -1.94
C THR A 236 0.80 14.76 -1.20
N SER A 237 0.66 13.64 -1.93
CA SER A 237 0.12 12.40 -1.37
C SER A 237 0.98 11.18 -1.65
N THR A 238 1.93 11.25 -2.59
CA THR A 238 2.94 10.20 -2.79
C THR A 238 4.11 10.39 -1.85
N PHE A 239 4.37 9.38 -1.01
CA PHE A 239 5.53 9.35 -0.13
C PHE A 239 6.52 8.31 -0.62
N THR A 240 7.81 8.59 -0.38
CA THR A 240 8.89 7.71 -0.81
C THR A 240 9.88 7.49 0.31
N CYS A 241 10.36 6.26 0.43
CA CYS A 241 11.43 5.93 1.37
C CYS A 241 12.33 4.84 0.79
N ALA A 242 13.62 4.89 1.07
CA ALA A 242 14.56 3.82 0.78
C ALA A 242 14.69 2.90 2.00
N SER A 243 14.49 1.59 1.80
CA SER A 243 14.73 0.54 2.80
C SER A 243 14.03 0.77 4.15
N ALA A 244 12.72 1.01 4.13
CA ALA A 244 11.92 1.17 5.35
C ALA A 244 11.00 -0.01 5.63
N ASP A 245 10.91 -0.42 6.89
CA ASP A 245 9.74 -1.17 7.36
C ASP A 245 8.55 -0.21 7.55
N PHE A 246 7.34 -0.71 7.77
CA PHE A 246 6.15 0.12 7.87
C PHE A 246 5.25 -0.27 9.04
N VAL A 247 4.71 0.72 9.73
CA VAL A 247 3.63 0.54 10.71
C VAL A 247 2.35 1.13 10.16
N ILE A 248 1.33 0.29 10.01
CA ILE A 248 -0.03 0.68 9.59
C ILE A 248 -0.89 0.69 10.85
N THR A 249 -1.40 1.86 11.23
CA THR A 249 -2.22 2.03 12.44
C THR A 249 -3.64 2.41 12.09
N PHE A 250 -4.61 1.61 12.53
CA PHE A 250 -6.03 1.98 12.54
C PHE A 250 -6.38 2.78 13.78
N CYS A 251 -7.19 3.84 13.63
CA CYS A 251 -7.54 4.81 14.66
C CYS A 251 -6.31 5.38 15.41
N PRO A 252 -5.32 5.94 14.70
CA PRO A 252 -4.17 6.60 15.31
C PRO A 252 -4.60 7.74 16.24
N SER A 253 -3.79 8.01 17.27
CA SER A 253 -4.03 9.18 18.12
C SER A 253 -3.66 10.46 17.35
N PRO A 254 -4.34 11.59 17.54
CA PRO A 254 -3.95 12.86 16.91
C PRO A 254 -2.48 13.26 17.21
N ARG A 255 -1.93 12.81 18.35
CA ARG A 255 -0.54 13.09 18.76
C ARG A 255 0.52 12.21 18.07
N THR A 256 0.13 11.08 17.47
CA THR A 256 1.11 10.21 16.79
C THR A 256 1.70 10.84 15.52
N SER A 257 1.03 11.84 14.93
CA SER A 257 1.56 12.62 13.80
C SER A 257 2.72 13.56 14.21
N GLN A 258 2.73 14.05 15.46
CA GLN A 258 3.74 15.02 15.93
C GLN A 258 5.04 14.38 16.41
N LYS A 259 5.00 13.13 16.90
CA LYS A 259 6.17 12.50 17.49
C LYS A 259 7.25 12.12 16.46
N SER A 260 6.85 11.82 15.23
CA SER A 260 7.80 11.51 14.14
C SER A 260 8.44 12.76 13.51
N ALA A 261 7.96 13.96 13.85
CA ALA A 261 8.51 15.24 13.40
C ALA A 261 9.45 15.90 14.44
N SER A 262 9.65 15.29 15.62
CA SER A 262 10.27 15.97 16.78
C SER A 262 11.41 15.21 17.47
N SER A 263 12.10 14.30 16.77
CA SER A 263 13.41 13.82 17.21
C SER A 263 14.52 14.64 16.53
N ASP A 264 14.69 15.88 16.96
CA ASP A 264 15.97 16.61 17.05
C ASP A 264 15.72 18.09 17.31
N GLN A 265 15.47 18.47 18.57
CA GLN A 265 15.65 19.86 19.02
C GLN A 265 16.18 19.89 20.46
N THR A 266 17.48 20.12 20.60
CA THR A 266 18.09 20.77 21.77
C THR A 266 18.36 22.23 21.37
N PRO A 267 18.13 23.23 22.24
CA PRO A 267 17.81 24.58 21.80
C PRO A 267 19.07 25.42 21.55
N ALA A 268 19.08 26.17 20.45
CA ALA A 268 20.01 27.27 20.24
C ALA A 268 19.30 28.50 19.67
N ALA A 269 19.71 29.64 20.22
CA ALA A 269 19.17 30.98 20.17
C ALA A 269 18.79 31.54 18.79
N ALA A 270 17.82 32.46 18.84
CA ALA A 270 17.32 33.30 17.77
C ALA A 270 18.40 34.18 17.11
N THR A 271 18.27 34.37 15.79
CA THR A 271 18.54 35.65 15.13
C THR A 271 17.85 35.69 13.76
N THR A 272 17.21 36.83 13.50
CA THR A 272 16.39 37.18 12.33
C THR A 272 17.26 37.58 11.14
N ALA A 273 16.93 37.10 9.93
CA ALA A 273 17.21 37.82 8.68
C ALA A 273 16.28 37.36 7.55
N VAL A 274 15.72 38.35 6.85
CA VAL A 274 14.82 38.26 5.70
C VAL A 274 15.66 38.24 4.42
N ALA A 275 15.36 37.34 3.48
CA ALA A 275 15.66 37.55 2.06
C ALA A 275 14.76 36.68 1.17
N ALA A 276 14.17 37.32 0.16
CA ALA A 276 13.35 36.72 -0.88
C ALA A 276 14.23 36.18 -2.03
N SER A 277 13.79 35.08 -2.66
CA SER A 277 14.20 34.74 -4.03
C SER A 277 13.15 33.85 -4.72
N THR A 278 12.81 34.26 -5.94
CA THR A 278 11.87 33.74 -6.94
C THR A 278 12.27 32.35 -7.49
N PRO A 279 11.36 31.64 -8.20
CA PRO A 279 11.40 30.19 -8.36
C PRO A 279 12.25 29.71 -9.54
N ALA A 280 13.00 28.63 -9.33
CA ALA A 280 13.64 27.85 -10.38
C ALA A 280 12.72 26.71 -10.83
N SER A 281 12.72 26.50 -12.14
CA SER A 281 11.92 25.59 -12.94
C SER A 281 12.38 24.13 -12.92
N SER A 282 11.41 23.24 -13.17
CA SER A 282 11.47 21.90 -13.77
C SER A 282 12.23 20.77 -13.08
N GLU A 283 11.50 19.74 -12.65
CA GLU A 283 11.40 18.48 -13.39
C GLU A 283 10.08 17.77 -13.00
N HIS A 284 9.24 17.50 -14.00
CA HIS A 284 8.00 16.75 -13.84
C HIS A 284 8.37 15.26 -13.79
N ILE A 285 8.51 14.69 -12.59
CA ILE A 285 8.52 13.24 -12.45
C ILE A 285 7.06 12.79 -12.54
N ASN A 286 6.71 12.16 -13.67
CA ASN A 286 5.40 11.54 -13.89
C ASN A 286 5.32 10.26 -13.05
N SER A 287 5.15 10.40 -11.74
CA SER A 287 5.09 9.31 -10.74
C SER A 287 3.66 8.88 -10.44
N THR A 288 2.79 8.85 -11.45
CA THR A 288 1.44 8.31 -11.25
C THR A 288 1.55 6.81 -11.01
N MET A 289 1.25 6.40 -9.79
CA MET A 289 0.90 5.02 -9.50
C MET A 289 -0.47 4.76 -10.15
N VAL A 290 -0.48 4.41 -11.45
CA VAL A 290 -1.72 4.08 -12.15
C VAL A 290 -2.19 2.72 -11.65
N TYR A 291 -3.18 2.72 -10.76
CA TYR A 291 -3.92 1.52 -10.41
C TYR A 291 -5.11 1.38 -11.36
N GLU A 292 -4.96 0.58 -12.42
CA GLU A 292 -6.11 0.15 -13.22
C GLU A 292 -6.94 -0.86 -12.42
N GLY A 293 -8.00 -0.37 -11.76
CA GLY A 293 -9.04 -1.23 -11.20
C GLY A 293 -9.81 -1.91 -12.32
N VAL A 294 -9.66 -3.23 -12.44
CA VAL A 294 -10.39 -4.04 -13.42
C VAL A 294 -11.83 -4.26 -12.94
N MET A 295 -12.79 -3.58 -13.58
CA MET A 295 -14.11 -4.16 -13.81
C MET A 295 -14.11 -4.70 -15.25
N ASP A 296 -14.27 -6.01 -15.44
CA ASP A 296 -15.28 -6.55 -16.35
C ASP A 296 -15.37 -8.09 -16.39
N ILE A 297 -16.60 -8.50 -16.70
CA ILE A 297 -17.18 -9.85 -16.70
C ILE A 297 -16.87 -10.60 -18.02
N SER A 298 -16.85 -11.94 -17.87
CA SER A 298 -16.75 -13.06 -18.82
C SER A 298 -17.01 -12.87 -20.33
N GLY A 299 -16.19 -13.58 -21.14
CA GLY A 299 -16.51 -13.97 -22.52
C GLY A 299 -15.44 -14.88 -23.14
N ALA A 300 -15.73 -16.17 -23.30
CA ALA A 300 -14.83 -17.19 -23.84
C ALA A 300 -14.57 -17.07 -25.36
N SER A 301 -13.41 -17.53 -25.85
CA SER A 301 -13.30 -18.54 -26.93
C SER A 301 -11.84 -18.87 -27.30
N VAL A 302 -11.72 -20.02 -27.95
CA VAL A 302 -10.57 -20.91 -28.11
C VAL A 302 -9.73 -20.58 -29.35
N SER A 303 -8.40 -20.68 -29.29
CA SER A 303 -7.60 -21.40 -30.30
C SER A 303 -6.10 -21.48 -30.01
N ALA A 304 -5.62 -22.73 -30.04
CA ALA A 304 -4.35 -23.30 -30.49
C ALA A 304 -3.04 -22.49 -30.40
N HIS A 305 -1.99 -23.08 -29.81
CA HIS A 305 -0.69 -23.21 -30.49
C HIS A 305 0.23 -24.29 -29.87
N LEU A 306 0.53 -25.28 -30.72
CA LEU A 306 1.79 -26.01 -30.96
C LEU A 306 2.77 -26.31 -29.81
N HIS A 307 2.95 -27.61 -29.56
CA HIS A 307 4.04 -28.22 -28.80
C HIS A 307 5.42 -27.93 -29.42
N VAL A 308 6.34 -27.38 -28.62
CA VAL A 308 7.79 -27.46 -28.86
C VAL A 308 8.42 -28.12 -27.63
N SER A 309 9.01 -29.30 -27.83
CA SER A 309 9.80 -30.03 -26.85
C SER A 309 11.26 -29.56 -26.88
N SER A 310 11.86 -29.31 -25.72
CA SER A 310 13.31 -29.12 -25.56
C SER A 310 13.78 -29.54 -24.14
N PRO A 311 15.05 -29.97 -23.97
CA PRO A 311 15.43 -30.95 -22.95
C PRO A 311 15.85 -30.31 -21.62
N TYR A 312 15.09 -30.57 -20.56
CA TYR A 312 15.47 -30.27 -19.18
C TYR A 312 16.10 -31.51 -18.53
N ALA A 313 17.43 -31.60 -18.52
CA ALA A 313 18.09 -32.61 -17.69
C ALA A 313 19.49 -32.24 -17.16
N ILE A 314 20.08 -31.09 -17.53
CA ILE A 314 21.46 -30.75 -17.10
C ILE A 314 21.53 -29.44 -16.29
N THR A 315 20.47 -28.64 -16.25
CA THR A 315 20.41 -27.39 -15.47
C THR A 315 19.93 -27.55 -14.03
N ALA A 316 19.42 -28.72 -13.63
CA ALA A 316 18.85 -28.92 -12.29
C ALA A 316 19.90 -29.08 -11.16
N PHE A 317 21.11 -29.55 -11.48
CA PHE A 317 22.13 -29.84 -10.46
C PHE A 317 22.94 -28.62 -9.99
N ILE A 318 23.05 -27.58 -10.82
CA ILE A 318 23.78 -26.36 -10.45
C ILE A 318 22.89 -25.42 -9.60
N SER A 319 21.58 -25.39 -9.86
CA SER A 319 20.64 -24.55 -9.10
C SER A 319 20.41 -25.03 -7.67
N LEU A 320 20.47 -26.34 -7.43
CA LEU A 320 20.24 -26.92 -6.09
C LEU A 320 21.41 -26.65 -5.12
N ALA A 321 22.64 -26.56 -5.63
CA ALA A 321 23.81 -26.23 -4.81
C ALA A 321 23.87 -24.74 -4.42
N VAL A 322 23.34 -23.85 -5.27
CA VAL A 322 23.27 -22.40 -5.01
C VAL A 322 22.22 -22.09 -3.94
N ALA A 323 21.07 -22.77 -3.95
CA ALA A 323 19.99 -22.55 -2.97
C ALA A 323 20.38 -22.96 -1.54
N ILE A 324 21.20 -24.01 -1.37
CA ILE A 324 21.62 -24.51 -0.05
C ILE A 324 22.66 -23.57 0.61
N SER A 325 23.34 -22.73 -0.17
CA SER A 325 24.44 -21.88 0.32
C SER A 325 24.00 -20.48 0.82
N CYS A 326 22.74 -20.06 0.58
CA CYS A 326 22.19 -18.76 1.03
C CYS A 326 20.98 -18.91 1.99
N LEU A 327 20.72 -20.08 2.58
CA LEU A 327 19.71 -20.25 3.65
C LEU A 327 20.37 -20.03 5.04
N PRO A 328 19.65 -19.47 6.03
CA PRO A 328 20.22 -19.07 7.33
C PRO A 328 20.72 -20.24 8.18
#